data_AF-A0A3A8Q6R7-F1
#
_entry.id   AF-A0A3A8Q6R7-F1
#
_cell.length_a   1.000
_cell.length_b   1.000
_cell.length_c   1.000
_cell.angle_alpha   90.00
_cell.angle_beta   90.00
_cell.angle_gamma   90.00
#
_symmetry.space_group_name_H-M   'P 1'
#
loop_
_entity.id
_entity.type
_entity.pdbx_description
1 polymer ?
#
loop_
_entity_poly.entity_id
_entity_poly.type
_entity_poly.pdbx_seq_one_letter_code
_entity_poly.pdbx_strand_id
1 'polypeptide(L)'
;MNLFRLAITGLGVAFLVSGCGGSRSNSKVDLSQMGPSMNAKRYANLEKIAAKDLKCDAELTPTYLGENQYQMSGCNTEGVYELRCRMGQCSWVPDVRARAEFDLGCARAQLKTSRIDPVTVGVAGCGKRATYRAIGSTYGLAWTLNSAVTQDEAPAAVPTAK
;
A
#
# COMPACT_ATOMS: atom_id res chain seq x y z
N MET A 1 -41.70 6.40 55.20
CA MET A 1 -41.67 7.68 54.46
C MET A 1 -40.23 8.15 54.45
N ASN A 2 -39.66 8.32 53.24
CA ASN A 2 -38.64 9.30 52.80
C ASN A 2 -37.52 9.67 53.77
N LEU A 3 -36.26 9.85 53.39
CA LEU A 3 -35.48 10.00 52.16
C LEU A 3 -34.05 10.21 52.72
N PHE A 4 -32.98 9.89 52.00
CA PHE A 4 -31.72 10.67 51.92
C PHE A 4 -30.52 9.78 51.50
N ARG A 5 -30.32 9.75 50.18
CA ARG A 5 -29.06 10.02 49.48
C ARG A 5 -27.79 9.40 50.07
N LEU A 6 -27.47 8.18 49.63
CA LEU A 6 -26.09 7.71 49.53
C LEU A 6 -25.45 8.31 48.27
N ALA A 7 -24.44 9.12 48.49
CA ALA A 7 -23.60 9.72 47.46
C ALA A 7 -22.73 8.61 46.82
N ILE A 8 -23.03 8.27 45.56
CA ILE A 8 -22.13 7.50 44.71
C ILE A 8 -21.15 8.51 44.11
N THR A 9 -20.02 8.67 44.76
CA THR A 9 -18.84 9.33 44.19
C THR A 9 -18.30 8.45 43.08
N GLY A 10 -18.27 9.03 41.88
CA GLY A 10 -17.94 8.32 40.65
C GLY A 10 -16.47 7.94 40.53
N LEU A 11 -16.23 6.84 39.82
CA LEU A 11 -15.08 6.71 38.94
C LEU A 11 -15.64 6.59 37.51
N GLY A 12 -15.80 7.75 36.87
CA GLY A 12 -15.92 7.78 35.42
C GLY A 12 -14.56 7.42 34.84
N VAL A 13 -14.42 6.18 34.38
CA VAL A 13 -13.30 5.80 33.51
C VAL A 13 -13.52 6.52 32.19
N ALA A 14 -12.94 7.71 32.06
CA ALA A 14 -12.79 8.37 30.77
C ALA A 14 -11.85 7.51 29.93
N PHE A 15 -12.41 6.60 29.14
CA PHE A 15 -11.72 6.08 27.97
C PHE A 15 -11.50 7.27 27.04
N LEU A 16 -10.33 7.91 27.18
CA LEU A 16 -9.73 8.70 26.13
C LEU A 16 -9.47 7.73 24.98
N VAL A 17 -10.47 7.58 24.11
CA VAL A 17 -10.21 7.13 22.75
C VAL A 17 -9.35 8.24 22.16
N SER A 18 -8.04 8.07 22.25
CA SER A 18 -7.06 8.84 21.50
C SER A 18 -7.33 8.54 20.03
N GLY A 19 -8.26 9.28 19.45
CA GLY A 19 -8.39 9.37 18.02
C GLY A 19 -7.05 9.87 17.49
N CYS A 20 -6.28 8.98 16.88
CA CYS A 20 -5.11 9.31 16.06
C CYS A 20 -5.59 10.09 14.84
N GLY A 21 -6.02 11.33 15.06
CA GLY A 21 -6.28 12.35 14.05
C GLY A 21 -5.09 13.29 13.94
N GLY A 22 -3.88 12.74 13.89
CA GLY A 22 -2.68 13.53 13.61
C GLY A 22 -2.75 14.05 12.18
N SER A 23 -3.05 15.34 12.02
CA SER A 23 -2.87 16.02 10.73
C SER A 23 -1.38 16.00 10.39
N ARG A 24 -1.00 15.11 9.47
CA ARG A 24 0.36 15.06 8.94
C ARG A 24 0.63 16.35 8.17
N SER A 25 1.63 17.11 8.62
CA SER A 25 2.00 18.39 8.02
C SER A 25 2.83 18.13 6.77
N ASN A 26 2.20 18.22 5.61
CA ASN A 26 2.83 18.04 4.29
C ASN A 26 3.76 19.22 3.89
N SER A 27 4.06 20.14 4.80
CA SER A 27 4.77 21.40 4.54
C SER A 27 6.25 21.25 4.20
N LYS A 28 6.83 20.05 4.37
CA LYS A 28 8.25 19.78 4.12
C LYS A 28 8.56 19.13 2.77
N VAL A 29 7.54 18.73 2.00
CA VAL A 29 7.76 17.97 0.77
C VAL A 29 7.89 18.91 -0.42
N ASP A 30 9.06 18.89 -1.05
CA ASP A 30 9.31 19.63 -2.29
C ASP A 30 8.65 18.92 -3.48
N LEU A 31 7.43 19.35 -3.81
CA LEU A 31 6.66 18.81 -4.92
C LEU A 31 7.31 19.08 -6.29
N SER A 32 8.24 20.03 -6.40
CA SER A 32 8.91 20.34 -7.68
C SER A 32 9.76 19.16 -8.17
N GLN A 33 10.24 18.33 -7.24
CA GLN A 33 11.03 17.13 -7.52
C GLN A 33 10.17 15.88 -7.75
N MET A 34 8.84 16.00 -7.66
CA MET A 34 7.91 14.88 -7.75
C MET A 34 7.29 14.74 -9.16
N GLY A 35 7.91 15.32 -10.18
CA GLY A 35 7.45 15.23 -11.56
C GLY A 35 6.23 16.12 -11.88
N PRO A 36 5.91 16.28 -13.17
CA PRO A 36 4.99 17.32 -13.66
C PRO A 36 3.53 17.08 -13.29
N SER A 37 3.18 15.84 -12.95
CA SER A 37 1.81 15.44 -12.61
C SER A 37 1.52 15.50 -11.11
N MET A 38 2.48 15.91 -10.26
CA MET A 38 2.25 15.98 -8.82
C MET A 38 1.68 17.34 -8.39
N ASN A 39 0.78 17.32 -7.40
CA ASN A 39 0.32 18.51 -6.68
C ASN A 39 -0.04 18.14 -5.23
N ALA A 40 -0.27 19.15 -4.39
CA ALA A 40 -0.54 18.94 -2.97
C ALA A 40 -1.73 17.99 -2.70
N LYS A 41 -2.81 18.08 -3.48
CA LYS A 41 -3.98 17.20 -3.33
C LYS A 41 -3.65 15.76 -3.70
N ARG A 42 -2.92 15.55 -4.80
CA ARG A 42 -2.50 14.21 -5.25
C ARG A 42 -1.53 13.59 -4.25
N TYR A 43 -0.61 14.37 -3.72
CA TYR A 43 0.34 13.95 -2.70
C TYR A 43 -0.36 13.55 -1.39
N ALA A 44 -1.28 14.37 -0.88
CA ALA A 44 -2.05 14.04 0.33
C ALA A 44 -2.86 12.74 0.17
N ASN A 45 -3.35 12.43 -1.03
CA ASN A 45 -4.01 11.15 -1.31
C ASN A 45 -3.02 9.99 -1.37
N LEU A 46 -1.85 10.17 -1.99
CA LEU A 46 -0.79 9.17 -2.02
C LEU A 46 -0.36 8.81 -0.60
N GLU A 47 -0.12 9.81 0.24
CA GLU A 47 0.30 9.63 1.63
C GLU A 47 -0.72 8.80 2.41
N LYS A 48 -2.01 9.07 2.26
CA LYS A 48 -3.09 8.29 2.92
C LYS A 48 -3.13 6.84 2.46
N ILE A 49 -3.02 6.60 1.15
CA ILE A 49 -3.01 5.25 0.59
C ILE A 49 -1.77 4.50 1.08
N ALA A 50 -0.60 5.13 1.00
CA ALA A 50 0.65 4.54 1.39
C ALA A 50 0.73 4.25 2.90
N ALA A 51 0.24 5.16 3.75
CA ALA A 51 0.17 4.94 5.19
C ALA A 51 -0.64 3.69 5.55
N LYS A 52 -1.79 3.51 4.88
CA LYS A 52 -2.66 2.34 5.07
C LYS A 52 -2.00 1.07 4.56
N ASP A 53 -1.47 1.08 3.34
CA ASP A 53 -0.88 -0.09 2.69
C ASP A 53 0.39 -0.56 3.41
N LEU A 54 1.21 0.38 3.89
CA LEU A 54 2.46 0.12 4.60
C LEU A 54 2.26 -0.07 6.11
N LYS A 55 1.04 0.13 6.62
CA LYS A 55 0.73 0.09 8.07
C LYS A 55 1.68 0.98 8.88
N CYS A 56 1.94 2.18 8.35
CA CYS A 56 2.92 3.11 8.90
C CYS A 56 2.24 4.42 9.33
N ASP A 57 2.21 4.65 10.64
CA ASP A 57 1.60 5.84 11.24
C ASP A 57 2.54 7.06 11.24
N ALA A 58 3.84 6.84 11.00
CA ALA A 58 4.83 7.90 10.84
C ALA A 58 4.76 8.60 9.47
N GLU A 59 5.45 9.73 9.36
CA GLU A 59 5.63 10.45 8.09
C GLU A 59 6.41 9.58 7.10
N LEU A 60 5.90 9.48 5.86
CA LEU A 60 6.51 8.71 4.78
C LEU A 60 7.37 9.62 3.91
N THR A 61 8.52 9.12 3.48
CA THR A 61 9.42 9.83 2.56
C THR A 61 9.10 9.42 1.12
N PRO A 62 8.69 10.36 0.26
CA PRO A 62 8.46 10.09 -1.15
C PRO A 62 9.77 10.10 -1.95
N THR A 63 9.85 9.29 -3.00
CA THR A 63 10.90 9.34 -4.02
C THR A 63 10.26 9.14 -5.38
N TYR A 64 10.51 10.06 -6.31
CA TYR A 64 10.01 9.96 -7.68
C TYR A 64 10.90 9.02 -8.49
N LEU A 65 10.31 8.00 -9.10
CA LEU A 65 11.03 6.98 -9.88
C LEU A 65 10.99 7.23 -11.39
N GLY A 66 10.32 8.30 -11.83
CA GLY A 66 10.03 8.53 -13.25
C GLY A 66 8.70 7.90 -13.70
N GLU A 67 8.23 8.24 -14.90
CA GLU A 67 7.05 7.63 -15.54
C GLU A 67 5.77 7.60 -14.67
N ASN A 68 5.57 8.63 -13.83
CA ASN A 68 4.48 8.70 -12.86
C ASN A 68 4.51 7.61 -11.77
N GLN A 69 5.67 7.04 -11.48
CA GLN A 69 5.90 6.12 -10.37
C GLN A 69 6.54 6.82 -9.18
N TYR A 70 6.08 6.45 -7.98
CA TYR A 70 6.45 7.08 -6.73
C TYR A 70 6.68 6.00 -5.69
N GLN A 71 7.88 5.95 -5.13
CA GLN A 71 8.17 5.14 -3.97
C GLN A 71 7.82 5.93 -2.72
N MET A 72 7.09 5.31 -1.80
CA MET A 72 6.87 5.81 -0.45
C MET A 72 7.62 4.88 0.50
N SER A 73 8.47 5.45 1.35
CA SER A 73 9.31 4.69 2.29
C SER A 73 9.13 5.19 3.72
N GLY A 74 9.16 4.29 4.68
CA GLY A 74 9.04 4.59 6.11
C GLY A 74 8.70 3.35 6.92
N CYS A 75 8.89 3.39 8.24
CA CYS A 75 8.65 2.25 9.12
C CYS A 75 9.34 0.94 8.67
N ASN A 76 10.57 1.03 8.13
CA ASN A 76 11.33 -0.10 7.58
C ASN A 76 10.62 -0.87 6.45
N THR A 77 9.70 -0.20 5.74
CA THR A 77 9.00 -0.75 4.60
C THR A 77 8.89 0.29 3.49
N GLU A 78 8.49 -0.17 2.32
CA GLU A 78 8.36 0.65 1.12
C GLU A 78 7.28 0.13 0.19
N GLY A 79 6.68 1.05 -0.55
CA GLY A 79 5.70 0.75 -1.57
C GLY A 79 5.89 1.60 -2.81
N VAL A 80 5.65 1.01 -3.98
CA VAL A 80 5.66 1.73 -5.26
C VAL A 80 4.24 1.95 -5.74
N TYR A 81 3.92 3.21 -6.05
CA TYR A 81 2.60 3.68 -6.44
C TYR A 81 2.68 4.36 -7.80
N GLU A 82 1.67 4.17 -8.64
CA GLU A 82 1.62 4.77 -9.97
C GLU A 82 0.45 5.74 -10.08
N LEU A 83 0.70 6.96 -10.55
CA LEU A 83 -0.34 7.92 -10.85
C LEU A 83 -0.79 7.73 -12.31
N ARG A 84 -2.02 7.27 -12.52
CA ARG A 84 -2.60 7.13 -13.86
C ARG A 84 -3.63 8.20 -14.11
N CYS A 85 -3.48 8.92 -15.21
CA CYS A 85 -4.41 9.97 -15.63
C CYS A 85 -5.14 9.57 -16.91
N ARG A 86 -6.48 9.64 -16.90
CA ARG A 86 -7.34 9.43 -18.07
C ARG A 86 -8.37 10.54 -18.15
N MET A 87 -8.47 11.21 -19.30
CA MET A 87 -9.43 12.30 -19.53
C MET A 87 -9.41 13.39 -18.43
N GLY A 88 -8.21 13.79 -17.99
CA GLY A 88 -8.03 14.81 -16.95
C GLY A 88 -8.26 14.33 -15.51
N GLN A 89 -8.78 13.13 -15.29
CA GLN A 89 -8.92 12.52 -13.98
C GLN A 89 -7.73 11.61 -13.68
N CYS A 90 -7.15 11.72 -12.49
CA CYS A 90 -6.01 10.90 -12.09
C CYS A 90 -6.34 10.06 -10.85
N SER A 91 -5.95 8.79 -10.90
CA SER A 91 -6.11 7.83 -9.81
C SER A 91 -4.77 7.17 -9.48
N TRP A 92 -4.61 6.84 -8.21
CA TRP A 92 -3.46 6.10 -7.71
C TRP A 92 -3.69 4.61 -7.91
N VAL A 93 -2.70 3.93 -8.48
CA VAL A 93 -2.58 2.48 -8.46
C VAL A 93 -1.76 2.10 -7.24
N PRO A 94 -2.31 1.32 -6.30
CA PRO A 94 -1.58 0.88 -5.12
C PRO A 94 -0.43 -0.08 -5.49
N ASP A 95 0.50 -0.33 -4.58
CA ASP A 95 1.55 -1.33 -4.80
C ASP A 95 0.93 -2.73 -4.85
N VAL A 96 1.19 -3.46 -5.95
CA VAL A 96 0.70 -4.83 -6.15
C VAL A 96 1.17 -5.79 -5.05
N ARG A 97 2.34 -5.53 -4.46
CA ARG A 97 2.91 -6.39 -3.41
C ARG A 97 2.04 -6.43 -2.16
N ALA A 98 1.23 -5.40 -1.89
CA ALA A 98 0.27 -5.43 -0.77
C ALA A 98 -0.78 -6.53 -0.95
N ARG A 99 -1.27 -6.69 -2.18
CA ARG A 99 -2.23 -7.75 -2.53
C ARG A 99 -1.53 -9.11 -2.62
N ALA A 100 -0.37 -9.15 -3.24
CA ALA A 100 0.38 -10.38 -3.43
C ALA A 100 0.92 -10.98 -2.13
N GLU A 101 1.23 -10.17 -1.12
CA GLU A 101 1.59 -10.66 0.22
C GLU A 101 0.50 -11.56 0.82
N PHE A 102 -0.77 -11.15 0.66
CA PHE A 102 -1.92 -11.93 1.11
C PHE A 102 -2.11 -13.20 0.26
N ASP A 103 -2.16 -13.08 -1.07
CA ASP A 103 -2.48 -14.21 -1.95
C ASP A 103 -1.34 -15.26 -2.01
N LEU A 104 -0.08 -14.83 -1.96
CA LEU A 104 1.10 -15.72 -1.98
C LEU A 104 1.47 -16.21 -0.57
N GLY A 105 1.04 -15.51 0.48
CA GLY A 105 1.37 -15.81 1.88
C GLY A 105 2.84 -15.51 2.21
N CYS A 106 3.38 -14.43 1.67
CA CYS A 106 4.82 -14.14 1.71
C CYS A 106 5.10 -12.68 2.02
N ALA A 107 6.15 -12.43 2.79
CA ALA A 107 6.47 -11.10 3.26
C ALA A 107 6.73 -10.12 2.11
N ARG A 108 6.26 -8.88 2.29
CA ARG A 108 6.58 -7.64 1.55
C ARG A 108 7.89 -7.73 0.73
N ALA A 109 8.97 -7.84 1.50
CA ALA A 109 10.35 -7.75 1.06
C ALA A 109 10.82 -8.93 0.18
N GLN A 110 10.13 -10.06 0.20
CA GLN A 110 10.48 -11.25 -0.60
C GLN A 110 9.82 -11.22 -1.99
N LEU A 111 8.91 -10.28 -2.22
CA LEU A 111 8.15 -10.17 -3.47
C LEU A 111 8.86 -9.24 -4.45
N LYS A 112 9.10 -9.76 -5.65
CA LYS A 112 9.62 -9.01 -6.81
C LYS A 112 8.51 -8.86 -7.82
N THR A 113 8.43 -7.68 -8.42
CA THR A 113 7.41 -7.33 -9.42
C THR A 113 8.05 -7.18 -10.79
N SER A 114 7.40 -7.70 -11.83
CA SER A 114 7.78 -7.50 -13.23
C SER A 114 6.58 -7.01 -14.02
N ARG A 115 6.71 -5.85 -14.68
CA ARG A 115 5.64 -5.33 -15.53
C ARG A 115 5.54 -6.18 -16.80
N ILE A 116 4.34 -6.70 -17.08
CA ILE A 116 4.07 -7.51 -18.27
C ILE A 116 3.48 -6.63 -19.36
N ASP A 117 2.49 -5.82 -18.99
CA ASP A 117 1.85 -4.84 -19.87
C ASP A 117 1.37 -3.61 -19.04
N PRO A 118 0.72 -2.60 -19.64
CA PRO A 118 0.27 -1.42 -18.89
C PRO A 118 -0.67 -1.72 -17.73
N VAL A 119 -1.48 -2.79 -17.78
CA VAL A 119 -2.46 -3.15 -16.74
C VAL A 119 -2.14 -4.46 -16.03
N THR A 120 -1.12 -5.21 -16.46
CA THR A 120 -0.77 -6.51 -15.88
C THR A 120 0.64 -6.50 -15.29
N VAL A 121 0.77 -7.01 -14.07
CA VAL A 121 2.04 -7.15 -13.35
C VAL A 121 2.19 -8.59 -12.87
N GLY A 122 3.33 -9.20 -13.16
CA GLY A 122 3.76 -10.45 -12.56
C GLY A 122 4.39 -10.18 -11.20
N VAL A 123 4.09 -11.03 -10.21
CA VAL A 123 4.74 -11.00 -8.90
C VAL A 123 5.28 -12.38 -8.60
N ALA A 124 6.53 -12.45 -8.18
CA ALA A 124 7.20 -13.68 -7.77
C ALA A 124 7.98 -13.48 -6.48
N GLY A 125 8.02 -14.51 -5.64
CA GLY A 125 8.74 -14.52 -4.37
C GLY A 125 8.44 -15.82 -3.64
N CYS A 126 9.23 -16.19 -2.63
CA CYS A 126 9.00 -17.36 -1.78
C CYS A 126 8.66 -18.70 -2.51
N GLY A 127 9.18 -18.90 -3.73
CA GLY A 127 8.89 -20.09 -4.55
C GLY A 127 7.47 -20.11 -5.14
N LYS A 128 6.80 -18.96 -5.21
CA LYS A 128 5.46 -18.80 -5.79
C LYS A 128 5.45 -17.61 -6.75
N ARG A 129 4.55 -17.67 -7.73
CA ARG A 129 4.29 -16.57 -8.65
C ARG A 129 2.82 -16.47 -9.02
N ALA A 130 2.40 -15.25 -9.32
CA ALA A 130 1.07 -14.96 -9.83
C ALA A 130 1.10 -13.75 -10.75
N THR A 131 0.06 -13.59 -11.56
CA THR A 131 -0.17 -12.38 -12.35
C THR A 131 -1.35 -11.62 -11.78
N TYR A 132 -1.25 -10.29 -11.81
CA TYR A 132 -2.26 -9.38 -11.30
C TYR A 132 -2.64 -8.39 -12.39
N ARG A 133 -3.93 -8.10 -12.48
CA ARG A 133 -4.47 -7.10 -13.38
C ARG A 133 -5.04 -5.93 -12.58
N ALA A 134 -4.69 -4.72 -12.99
CA ALA A 134 -5.28 -3.50 -12.45
C ALA A 134 -6.69 -3.36 -13.05
N ILE A 135 -7.71 -3.51 -12.20
CA ILE A 135 -9.12 -3.36 -12.56
C ILE A 135 -9.70 -2.20 -11.74
N GLY A 136 -10.56 -1.40 -12.36
CA GLY A 136 -11.24 -0.32 -11.65
C GLY A 136 -11.84 0.71 -12.58
N SER A 137 -12.44 1.73 -11.96
CA SER A 137 -13.00 2.88 -12.65
C SER A 137 -12.05 4.07 -12.55
N THR A 138 -12.46 5.21 -13.12
CA THR A 138 -11.71 6.46 -13.02
C THR A 138 -11.44 6.91 -11.57
N TYR A 139 -12.25 6.44 -10.61
CA TYR A 139 -12.15 6.82 -9.20
C TYR A 139 -11.29 5.89 -8.34
N GLY A 140 -10.79 4.78 -8.88
CA GLY A 140 -9.93 3.88 -8.13
C GLY A 140 -9.57 2.63 -8.91
N LEU A 141 -8.28 2.26 -8.86
CA LEU A 141 -7.73 1.05 -9.43
C LEU A 141 -7.33 0.10 -8.29
N ALA A 142 -7.62 -1.18 -8.47
CA ALA A 142 -7.26 -2.24 -7.53
C ALA A 142 -6.61 -3.41 -8.29
N TRP A 143 -5.71 -4.12 -7.61
CA TRP A 143 -5.12 -5.34 -8.14
C TRP A 143 -6.02 -6.53 -7.88
N THR A 144 -6.38 -7.23 -8.95
CA THR A 144 -7.08 -8.51 -8.90
C THR A 144 -6.18 -9.60 -9.44
N LEU A 145 -6.22 -10.76 -8.80
CA LEU A 145 -5.54 -11.95 -9.27
C LEU A 145 -6.04 -12.31 -10.68
N ASN A 146 -5.11 -12.43 -11.63
CA ASN A 146 -5.38 -12.69 -13.05
C ASN A 146 -5.05 -14.13 -13.47
N SER A 147 -4.41 -14.91 -12.58
CA SER A 147 -4.11 -16.33 -12.77
C SER A 147 -4.05 -17.06 -11.43
N ALA A 148 -4.20 -18.39 -11.43
CA ALA A 148 -3.92 -19.18 -10.23
C ALA A 148 -2.48 -18.93 -9.74
N VAL A 149 -2.26 -19.06 -8.43
CA VAL A 149 -0.92 -19.01 -7.84
C VAL A 149 -0.17 -20.28 -8.24
N THR A 150 0.95 -20.13 -8.91
CA THR A 150 1.81 -21.23 -9.34
C THR A 150 2.97 -21.36 -8.34
N GLN A 151 3.28 -22.59 -7.93
CA GLN A 151 4.52 -22.88 -7.21
C GLN A 151 5.64 -23.06 -8.23
N ASP A 152 6.79 -22.45 -7.97
CA ASP A 152 8.00 -22.69 -8.76
C ASP A 152 8.52 -24.07 -8.39
N GLU A 153 8.23 -25.05 -9.24
CA GLU A 153 8.73 -26.40 -9.08
C GLU A 153 10.27 -26.36 -9.18
N ALA A 154 10.95 -26.84 -8.14
CA ALA A 154 12.40 -26.91 -8.14
C ALA A 154 12.86 -27.71 -9.37
N PRO A 155 13.92 -27.28 -10.08
CA PRO A 155 14.41 -28.03 -11.24
C PRO A 155 14.64 -29.47 -10.82
N ALA A 156 14.02 -30.41 -11.53
CA ALA A 156 14.23 -31.83 -11.28
C ALA A 156 15.74 -32.12 -11.28
N ALA A 157 16.24 -32.71 -10.19
CA ALA A 157 17.64 -33.08 -10.09
C ALA A 157 17.98 -34.01 -11.27
N VAL A 158 18.93 -33.58 -12.11
CA VAL A 158 19.40 -34.38 -13.23
C VAL A 158 19.95 -35.68 -12.64
N PRO A 159 19.42 -36.87 -13.01
CA PRO A 159 19.95 -38.11 -12.48
C PRO A 159 21.40 -38.24 -12.94
N THR A 160 22.34 -38.21 -12.00
CA THR A 160 23.73 -38.58 -12.25
C THR A 160 23.75 -40.04 -12.71
N ALA A 161 23.93 -40.23 -14.02
CA ALA A 161 24.19 -41.54 -14.60
C ALA A 161 25.49 -42.09 -14.00
N LYS A 162 25.41 -43.35 -13.55
CA LYS A 162 26.47 -44.12 -12.90
C LYS A 162 27.54 -44.57 -13.88
#